data_AF-A0A536BMJ0-F1
#
_entry.id   AF-A0A536BMJ0-F1
#
_cell.length_a   1.000
_cell.length_b   1.000
_cell.length_c   1.000
_cell.angle_alpha   90.00
_cell.angle_beta   90.00
_cell.angle_gamma   90.00
#
_symmetry.space_group_name_H-M   'P 1'
#
loop_
_entity.id
_entity.type
_entity.pdbx_description
1 polymer ?
#
loop_
_entity_poly.entity_id
_entity_poly.type
_entity_poly.pdbx_seq_one_letter_code
_entity_poly.pdbx_strand_id
1 'polypeptide(L)'
;MILPLTRAGIVAGALMVFGWSIGTFAEPLLLGSLNEQRSLAWTVYQNAVVENDYGIASAMGIVLLALAFVVTYFSLRYSRGALVE
;
A
#
# COMPACT_ATOMS: atom_id res chain seq x y z
N MET A 1 6.15 -22.74 -21.18
CA MET A 1 6.74 -23.42 -19.99
C MET A 1 7.27 -22.48 -18.91
N ILE A 2 7.41 -21.16 -19.12
CA ILE A 2 7.99 -20.25 -18.10
C ILE A 2 6.99 -19.72 -17.05
N LEU A 3 5.69 -19.71 -17.38
CA LEU A 3 4.63 -19.07 -16.59
C LEU A 3 4.48 -19.56 -15.14
N PRO A 4 4.61 -20.86 -14.80
CA PRO A 4 4.48 -21.28 -13.40
C PRO A 4 5.71 -20.93 -12.56
N LEU A 5 6.92 -20.96 -13.14
CA LEU A 5 8.17 -20.62 -12.45
C LEU A 5 8.29 -19.11 -12.17
N THR A 6 7.75 -18.25 -13.03
CA THR A 6 7.77 -16.79 -12.82
C THR A 6 6.70 -16.29 -11.86
N ARG A 7 5.70 -17.09 -11.49
CA ARG A 7 4.60 -16.67 -10.58
C ARG A 7 5.12 -16.14 -9.25
N ALA A 8 6.10 -16.80 -8.63
CA ALA A 8 6.68 -16.33 -7.37
C ALA A 8 7.36 -14.95 -7.52
N GLY A 9 8.08 -14.74 -8.64
CA GLY A 9 8.70 -13.45 -8.94
C GLY A 9 7.70 -12.34 -9.23
N ILE A 10 6.60 -12.63 -9.93
CA ILE A 10 5.52 -11.68 -10.21
C ILE A 10 4.85 -11.23 -8.90
N VAL A 11 4.57 -12.16 -7.98
CA VAL A 11 3.97 -11.85 -6.68
C VAL A 11 4.90 -10.99 -5.83
N ALA A 12 6.20 -11.30 -5.81
CA ALA A 12 7.20 -10.50 -5.11
C ALA A 12 7.32 -9.07 -5.69
N GLY A 13 7.35 -8.95 -7.02
CA GLY A 13 7.37 -7.65 -7.69
C GLY A 13 6.10 -6.83 -7.43
N ALA A 14 4.93 -7.46 -7.50
CA ALA A 14 3.65 -6.82 -7.20
C ALA A 14 3.58 -6.31 -5.76
N LEU A 15 4.14 -7.04 -4.80
CA LEU A 15 4.24 -6.60 -3.40
C LEU A 15 5.16 -5.39 -3.22
N MET A 16 6.31 -5.36 -3.90
CA MET A 16 7.20 -4.20 -3.84
C MET A 16 6.52 -2.95 -4.40
N VAL A 17 5.84 -3.08 -5.55
CA VAL A 17 5.11 -1.96 -6.16
C VAL A 17 3.95 -1.51 -5.26
N PHE A 18 3.17 -2.45 -4.71
CA PHE A 18 2.09 -2.13 -3.78
C PHE A 18 2.58 -1.37 -2.54
N GLY A 19 3.65 -1.85 -1.91
CA GLY A 19 4.24 -1.22 -0.74
C GLY A 19 4.74 0.20 -1.02
N TRP A 20 5.26 0.45 -2.21
CA TRP A 20 5.62 1.80 -2.64
C TRP A 20 4.39 2.67 -2.91
N SER A 21 3.44 2.18 -3.72
CA SER A 21 2.28 2.95 -4.17
C SER A 21 1.28 3.33 -3.07
N ILE A 22 1.22 2.58 -1.96
CA ILE A 22 0.31 2.92 -0.86
C ILE A 22 0.74 4.19 -0.10
N GLY A 23 2.05 4.50 -0.13
CA GLY A 23 2.63 5.68 0.52
C GLY A 23 2.76 6.89 -0.41
N THR A 24 2.66 6.70 -1.73
CA THR A 24 2.74 7.79 -2.70
C THR A 24 1.43 8.56 -2.74
N PHE A 25 1.47 9.83 -2.32
CA PHE A 25 0.33 10.74 -2.38
C PHE A 25 0.66 12.06 -3.07
N ALA A 26 1.93 12.32 -3.39
CA ALA A 26 2.33 13.56 -4.04
C ALA A 26 1.93 13.59 -5.53
N GLU A 27 2.09 12.47 -6.23
CA GLU A 27 1.78 12.34 -7.65
C GLU A 27 0.26 12.44 -7.92
N PRO A 28 -0.63 11.75 -7.18
CA PRO A 28 -2.07 11.93 -7.30
C PRO A 28 -2.53 13.34 -6.89
N LEU A 29 -1.84 13.98 -5.95
CA LEU A 29 -2.16 15.33 -5.51
C LEU A 29 -1.89 16.38 -6.60
N LEU A 30 -0.81 16.22 -7.35
CA LEU A 30 -0.40 17.16 -8.40
C LEU A 30 -1.16 16.94 -9.71
N LEU A 31 -1.51 15.69 -10.03
CA LEU A 31 -2.12 15.31 -11.31
C LEU A 31 -3.63 15.04 -11.21
N GLY A 32 -4.16 14.84 -10.01
CA GLY A 32 -5.55 14.47 -9.76
C GLY A 32 -6.40 15.61 -9.20
N SER A 33 -7.73 15.51 -9.39
CA SER A 33 -8.69 16.38 -8.72
C SER A 33 -8.76 16.02 -7.22
N LEU A 34 -8.54 17.01 -6.35
CA LEU A 34 -8.49 16.90 -4.88
C LEU A 34 -9.71 16.20 -4.24
N ASN A 35 -10.85 16.20 -4.92
CA ASN A 35 -12.09 15.60 -4.41
C ASN A 35 -12.26 14.12 -4.76
N GLU A 36 -11.62 13.64 -5.83
CA GLU A 36 -11.87 12.30 -6.39
C GLU A 36 -10.72 11.32 -6.13
N GLN A 37 -9.51 11.82 -5.83
CA GLN A 37 -8.30 10.99 -5.66
C GLN A 37 -7.68 11.09 -4.26
N ARG A 38 -8.52 11.21 -3.23
CA ARG A 38 -8.05 11.25 -1.83
C ARG A 38 -7.49 9.89 -1.43
N SER A 39 -6.16 9.78 -1.45
CA SER A 39 -5.49 8.63 -0.85
C SER A 39 -5.55 8.72 0.68
N LEU A 40 -5.53 7.56 1.35
CA LEU A 40 -5.40 7.50 2.81
C LEU A 40 -4.13 8.24 3.28
N ALA A 41 -3.04 8.13 2.53
CA ALA A 41 -1.78 8.82 2.80
C ALA A 41 -1.90 10.35 2.72
N TRP A 42 -2.67 10.89 1.78
CA TRP A 42 -2.99 12.32 1.72
C TRP A 42 -3.73 12.79 2.98
N THR A 43 -4.70 12.00 3.45
CA THR A 43 -5.48 12.37 4.63
C THR A 43 -4.64 12.35 5.90
N VAL A 44 -3.72 11.38 6.03
CA VAL A 44 -2.71 11.37 7.11
C VAL A 44 -1.85 12.63 7.06
N TYR A 45 -1.36 13.01 5.87
CA TYR A 45 -0.55 14.22 5.69
C TYR A 45 -1.31 15.49 6.07
N GLN A 46 -2.56 15.60 5.63
CA GLN A 46 -3.43 16.74 5.94
C GLN A 46 -3.63 16.89 7.46
N ASN A 47 -3.96 15.80 8.16
CA ASN A 47 -4.15 15.83 9.61
C ASN A 47 -2.83 16.12 10.36
N ALA A 48 -1.71 15.55 9.91
CA ALA A 48 -0.40 15.71 10.58
C ALA A 48 0.22 17.10 10.38
N VAL A 49 0.20 17.63 9.15
CA VAL A 49 0.99 18.79 8.75
C VAL A 49 0.14 20.05 8.64
N VAL A 50 -1.11 19.92 8.16
CA VAL A 50 -2.01 21.07 7.97
C VAL A 50 -2.77 21.37 9.26
N GLU A 51 -3.39 20.36 9.86
CA GLU A 51 -4.20 20.52 11.08
C GLU A 51 -3.38 20.39 12.37
N ASN A 52 -2.13 19.92 12.30
CA ASN A 52 -1.25 19.64 13.46
C ASN A 52 -1.85 18.64 14.48
N ASP A 53 -2.83 17.85 14.05
CA ASP A 53 -3.47 16.79 14.83
C ASP A 53 -2.70 15.46 14.70
N TYR A 54 -1.52 15.42 15.32
CA TYR A 54 -0.63 14.26 15.28
C TYR A 54 -1.28 12.99 15.88
N GLY A 55 -2.24 13.15 16.80
CA GLY A 55 -2.98 12.05 17.41
C GLY A 55 -3.80 11.26 16.38
N ILE A 56 -4.66 11.96 15.63
CA ILE A 56 -5.49 11.35 14.59
C ILE A 56 -4.60 10.84 13.45
N ALA A 57 -3.58 11.61 13.04
CA ALA A 57 -2.67 11.20 11.99
C ALA A 57 -1.91 9.90 12.34
N SER A 58 -1.49 9.73 13.59
CA SER A 58 -0.84 8.50 14.06
C SER A 58 -1.79 7.31 14.03
N ALA A 59 -3.04 7.49 14.47
CA ALA A 59 -4.05 6.44 14.43
C ALA A 59 -4.32 5.99 12.98
N MET A 60 -4.48 6.94 12.06
CA MET A 60 -4.65 6.66 10.64
C MET A 60 -3.41 5.98 10.03
N GLY A 61 -2.20 6.39 10.44
CA GLY A 61 -0.95 5.74 10.05
C GLY A 61 -0.87 4.28 10.49
N ILE A 62 -1.30 3.96 11.72
CA ILE A 62 -1.37 2.58 12.22
C ILE A 62 -2.39 1.75 11.42
N VAL A 63 -3.53 2.33 11.05
CA VAL A 63 -4.53 1.65 10.19
C VAL A 63 -3.94 1.34 8.82
N LEU A 64 -3.25 2.30 8.21
CA LEU A 64 -2.53 2.12 6.94
C LEU A 64 -1.48 1.00 7.03
N LEU A 65 -0.71 0.97 8.11
CA LEU A 65 0.27 -0.07 8.38
C LEU A 65 -0.38 -1.45 8.53
N ALA A 66 -1.49 -1.54 9.26
CA ALA A 66 -2.23 -2.79 9.43
C ALA A 66 -2.74 -3.34 8.08
N LEU A 67 -3.26 -2.46 7.21
CA LEU A 67 -3.67 -2.84 5.85
C LEU A 67 -2.50 -3.36 5.02
N ALA A 68 -1.34 -2.70 5.09
CA ALA A 68 -0.14 -3.15 4.39
C ALA A 68 0.33 -4.53 4.88
N PHE A 69 0.25 -4.80 6.19
CA PHE A 69 0.54 -6.11 6.76
C PHE A 69 -0.44 -7.17 6.29
N VAL A 70 -1.73 -6.88 6.27
CA VAL A 70 -2.77 -7.81 5.81
C VAL A 70 -2.51 -8.21 4.35
N VAL A 71 -2.30 -7.23 3.46
CA VAL A 71 -2.05 -7.49 2.04
C VAL A 71 -0.77 -8.30 1.84
N THR A 72 0.31 -7.90 2.52
CA THR A 72 1.60 -8.63 2.45
C THR A 72 1.46 -10.06 2.96
N TYR A 73 0.75 -10.25 4.08
CA TYR A 73 0.51 -11.57 4.66
C TYR A 73 -0.27 -12.49 3.72
N PHE A 74 -1.38 -12.00 3.15
CA PHE A 74 -2.19 -12.78 2.21
C PHE A 74 -1.41 -13.13 0.94
N SER A 75 -0.64 -12.18 0.42
CA SER A 75 0.19 -12.39 -0.76
C SER A 75 1.30 -13.43 -0.52
N LEU A 76 1.98 -13.36 0.63
CA LEU A 76 2.93 -14.40 1.05
C LEU A 76 2.24 -15.77 1.22
N ARG A 77 1.04 -15.80 1.80
CA ARG A 77 0.30 -17.05 1.98
C ARG A 77 -0.06 -17.70 0.66
N TYR A 78 -0.47 -16.90 -0.34
CA TYR A 78 -0.77 -17.36 -1.69
C TYR A 78 0.49 -17.85 -2.41
N SER A 79 1.62 -17.14 -2.25
CA SER A 79 2.91 -17.56 -2.81
C SER A 79 3.42 -18.89 -2.23
N ARG A 80 3.20 -19.14 -0.94
CA ARG A 80 3.56 -20.43 -0.31
C ARG A 80 2.70 -21.61 -0.79
N GLY A 81 1.47 -21.36 -1.25
CA GLY A 81 0.64 -22.39 -1.89
C GLY A 81 1.19 -22.84 -3.24
N ALA A 82 1.83 -21.92 -3.98
CA ALA A 82 2.40 -22.18 -5.31
C ALA A 82 3.80 -22.85 -5.30
N LEU A 83 4.40 -23.08 -4.12
CA LEU A 83 5.69 -23.77 -3.96
C LEU A 83 5.54 -25.24 -3.51
N VAL A 84 4.31 -25.68 -3.25
CA VAL A 84 3.99 -27.05 -2.77
C VAL A 84 3.37 -27.91 -3.89
N GLU A 85 3.01 -27.31 -5.03
CA GLU A 85 2.68 -27.98 -6.30
C GLU A 85 3.88 -27.97 -7.25
#